data_AF-A0A2V7J4D0-F1
#
_entry.id   AF-A0A2V7J4D0-F1
#
_cell.length_a   1.000
_cell.length_b   1.000
_cell.length_c   1.000
_cell.angle_alpha   90.00
_cell.angle_beta   90.00
_cell.angle_gamma   90.00
#
_symmetry.space_group_name_H-M   'P 1'
#
loop_
_entity.id
_entity.type
_entity.pdbx_description
1 polymer ?
#
loop_
_entity_poly.entity_id
_entity_poly.type
_entity_poly.pdbx_seq_one_letter_code
_entity_poly.pdbx_strand_id
1 'polypeptide(L)'
;MTRNEAEQEAQVIAAQRGQDIKVDSSALFHTDAGRTIYGGGGIRPDIYVVADTFTTAERAFVKALSDKIPLYRDALATYALELKEGNRLASPNFTVTQGMVDEIVRRIRAKGADLPDTVIAGARTLISQELGYEAARYVFGRPAEFRRRIADDEQVKRAQPSPTTVRNR
;
A
#
# COMPACT_ATOMS: atom_id res chain seq x y z
N MET A 1 29.54 22.31 -7.43
CA MET A 1 28.51 22.36 -6.38
C MET A 1 27.17 22.48 -7.08
N THR A 2 26.53 21.34 -7.31
CA THR A 2 25.39 21.15 -8.20
C THR A 2 24.08 21.55 -7.49
N ARG A 3 23.18 22.23 -8.21
CA ARG A 3 21.88 22.77 -7.77
C ARG A 3 20.95 21.81 -6.99
N ASN A 4 21.25 20.51 -6.92
CA ASN A 4 20.41 19.49 -6.27
C ASN A 4 20.43 19.54 -4.73
N GLU A 5 21.54 19.90 -4.08
CA GLU A 5 21.64 19.76 -2.62
C GLU A 5 20.83 20.82 -1.87
N ALA A 6 20.79 22.06 -2.39
CA ALA A 6 20.02 23.15 -1.78
C ALA A 6 18.50 22.94 -1.88
N GLU A 7 18.02 22.28 -2.94
CA GLU A 7 16.60 21.94 -3.11
C GLU A 7 16.19 20.75 -2.23
N GLN A 8 17.11 19.81 -2.01
CA GLN A 8 16.92 18.71 -1.06
C GLN A 8 16.81 19.23 0.37
N GLU A 9 17.72 20.10 0.81
CA GLU A 9 17.69 20.69 2.17
C GLU A 9 16.42 21.53 2.40
N ALA A 10 15.97 22.28 1.39
CA ALA A 10 14.72 23.03 1.48
C ALA A 10 13.48 22.12 1.63
N GLN A 11 13.47 20.95 1.00
CA GLN A 11 12.38 19.97 1.13
C GLN A 11 12.35 19.32 2.52
N VAL A 12 13.51 19.06 3.15
CA VAL A 12 13.55 18.52 4.52
C VAL A 12 13.01 19.52 5.53
N ILE A 13 13.28 20.82 5.34
CA ILE A 13 12.81 21.90 6.22
C ILE A 13 11.31 22.18 6.03
N ALA A 14 10.77 22.04 4.82
CA ALA A 14 9.34 22.25 4.55
C ALA A 14 8.45 21.12 5.11
N ALA A 15 8.96 19.88 5.16
CA ALA A 15 8.23 18.73 5.74
C ALA A 15 7.95 18.89 7.25
N GLN A 16 8.77 19.64 7.99
CA GLN A 16 8.56 19.92 9.41
C GLN A 16 7.47 20.97 9.68
N ARG A 17 7.02 21.72 8.67
CA ARG A 17 6.04 22.82 8.83
C ARG A 17 4.62 22.51 8.36
N GLY A 18 4.33 21.28 7.95
CA GLY A 18 2.96 20.84 7.66
C GLY A 18 2.26 21.66 6.58
N GLN A 19 2.99 22.15 5.58
CA GLN A 19 2.37 22.78 4.41
C GLN A 19 2.27 21.77 3.25
N ASP A 20 1.08 21.68 2.68
CA ASP A 20 0.71 20.81 1.56
C ASP A 20 1.56 21.15 0.32
N ILE A 21 2.61 20.35 0.06
CA ILE A 21 3.43 20.51 -1.13
C ILE A 21 2.73 19.79 -2.29
N LYS A 22 2.26 20.58 -3.26
CA LYS A 22 1.83 20.05 -4.56
C LYS A 22 3.00 19.34 -5.24
N VAL A 23 2.96 18.02 -5.20
CA VAL A 23 3.95 17.16 -5.87
C VAL A 23 3.69 17.18 -7.38
N ASP A 24 4.64 17.72 -8.13
CA ASP A 24 4.64 17.66 -9.59
C ASP A 24 4.63 16.20 -10.04
N SER A 25 3.57 15.82 -10.77
CA SER A 25 3.27 14.43 -11.13
C SER A 25 3.87 14.01 -12.47
N SER A 26 4.88 14.74 -12.99
CA SER A 26 5.44 14.54 -14.33
C SER A 26 6.76 13.77 -14.41
N ALA A 27 7.25 13.18 -13.30
CA ALA A 27 8.53 12.46 -13.31
C ALA A 27 8.41 11.06 -13.95
N LEU A 28 8.72 10.95 -15.25
CA LEU A 28 8.94 9.68 -15.94
C LEU A 28 10.22 9.00 -15.43
N PHE A 29 10.14 7.73 -15.03
CA PHE A 29 11.33 6.93 -14.71
C PHE A 29 11.46 5.79 -15.71
N HIS A 30 12.67 5.59 -16.22
CA HIS A 30 13.01 4.46 -17.09
C HIS A 30 13.81 3.43 -16.27
N THR A 31 13.42 2.15 -16.35
CA THR A 31 14.29 1.04 -15.91
C THR A 31 15.12 0.55 -17.09
N ASP A 32 16.35 0.10 -16.83
CA ASP A 32 17.31 -0.42 -17.82
C ASP A 32 16.79 -1.56 -18.72
N ALA A 33 15.65 -2.16 -18.40
CA ALA A 33 15.01 -3.23 -19.19
C ALA A 33 14.02 -2.75 -20.27
N GLY A 34 14.01 -1.46 -20.65
CA GLY A 34 13.21 -0.95 -21.78
C GLY A 34 11.69 -0.89 -21.57
N ARG A 35 11.20 -1.14 -20.36
CA ARG A 35 9.78 -1.00 -20.01
C ARG A 35 9.49 0.43 -19.54
N THR A 36 8.59 1.14 -20.21
CA THR A 36 8.10 2.46 -19.79
C THR A 36 7.43 2.34 -18.42
N ILE A 37 7.99 2.99 -17.41
CA ILE A 37 7.34 3.11 -16.10
C ILE A 37 6.71 4.49 -16.03
N TYR A 38 5.39 4.55 -16.00
CA TYR A 38 4.69 5.77 -15.62
C TYR A 38 5.00 6.05 -14.15
N GLY A 39 5.98 6.92 -13.94
CA GLY A 39 6.46 7.36 -12.64
C GLY A 39 5.40 8.17 -11.90
N GLY A 40 4.52 7.45 -11.22
CA GLY A 40 3.65 7.97 -10.17
C GLY A 40 4.15 7.56 -8.78
N GLY A 41 5.44 7.21 -8.65
CA GLY A 41 6.08 6.59 -7.48
C GLY A 41 6.42 7.55 -6.35
N GLY A 42 5.52 8.46 -5.98
CA GLY A 42 5.75 9.27 -4.80
C GLY A 42 5.78 8.38 -3.54
N ILE A 43 6.60 8.78 -2.56
CA ILE A 43 6.89 8.13 -1.28
C ILE A 43 5.75 7.19 -0.86
N ARG A 44 6.00 5.88 -0.96
CA ARG A 44 5.26 4.89 -0.18
C ARG A 44 5.67 5.16 1.25
N PRO A 45 4.75 5.45 2.19
CA PRO A 45 5.16 5.38 3.58
C PRO A 45 5.77 4.00 3.78
N ASP A 46 7.03 3.95 4.23
CA ASP A 46 7.54 2.78 4.93
C ASP A 46 6.46 2.40 5.92
N ILE A 47 6.11 1.12 5.98
CA ILE A 47 5.00 0.60 6.77
C ILE A 47 5.21 1.02 8.23
N TYR A 48 4.72 2.21 8.60
CA TYR A 48 4.52 2.67 9.97
C TYR A 48 3.07 2.39 10.36
N VAL A 49 2.53 1.28 9.85
CA VAL A 49 1.47 0.58 10.56
C VAL A 49 2.21 -0.09 11.70
N VAL A 50 2.29 0.62 12.84
CA VAL A 50 2.96 0.17 14.06
C VAL A 50 2.66 -1.31 14.21
N ALA A 51 3.67 -2.17 14.32
CA ALA A 51 3.50 -3.63 14.30
C ALA A 51 2.47 -4.16 15.33
N ASP A 52 2.10 -3.32 16.30
CA ASP A 52 0.99 -3.48 17.25
C ASP A 52 -0.42 -3.52 16.63
N THR A 53 -0.61 -3.04 15.41
CA THR A 53 -1.93 -3.03 14.75
C THR A 53 -2.17 -4.25 13.87
N PHE A 54 -1.11 -5.02 13.54
CA PHE A 54 -1.29 -6.29 12.85
C PHE A 54 -1.86 -7.34 13.80
N THR A 55 -2.76 -8.15 13.28
CA THR A 55 -3.14 -9.41 13.92
C THR A 55 -1.97 -10.39 13.89
N THR A 56 -2.04 -11.44 14.71
CA THR A 56 -1.02 -12.51 14.71
C THR A 56 -0.88 -13.17 13.34
N ALA A 57 -1.97 -13.30 12.58
CA ALA A 57 -1.93 -13.93 11.27
C ALA A 57 -1.31 -13.00 10.21
N GLU A 58 -1.58 -11.70 10.26
CA GLU A 58 -0.94 -10.71 9.39
C GLU A 58 0.57 -10.61 9.64
N ARG A 59 1.00 -10.65 10.90
CA ARG A 59 2.43 -10.75 11.23
C ARG A 59 3.06 -12.01 10.65
N ALA A 60 2.37 -13.15 10.72
CA ALA A 60 2.85 -14.40 10.14
C ALA A 60 3.01 -14.28 8.61
N PHE A 61 2.10 -13.59 7.93
CA PHE A 61 2.18 -13.32 6.50
C PHE A 61 3.37 -12.42 6.13
N VAL A 62 3.55 -11.29 6.84
CA VAL A 62 4.70 -10.40 6.61
C VAL A 62 6.02 -11.14 6.86
N LYS A 63 6.08 -11.96 7.91
CA LYS A 63 7.24 -12.81 8.20
C LYS A 63 7.49 -13.86 7.12
N ALA A 64 6.43 -14.48 6.58
CA ALA A 64 6.54 -15.48 5.53
C ALA A 64 6.98 -14.87 4.19
N LEU A 65 6.62 -13.62 3.91
CA LEU A 65 7.15 -12.88 2.77
C LEU A 65 8.66 -12.64 2.91
N SER A 66 9.14 -12.26 4.10
CA SER A 66 10.58 -12.05 4.38
C SER A 66 11.28 -11.20 3.30
N ASP A 67 12.23 -11.77 2.57
CA ASP A 67 12.98 -11.14 1.47
C ASP A 67 12.15 -10.85 0.21
N LYS A 68 10.92 -11.36 0.13
CA LYS A 68 10.00 -11.23 -1.02
C LYS A 68 8.99 -10.11 -0.87
N ILE A 69 9.12 -9.27 0.16
CA ILE A 69 8.31 -8.05 0.30
C ILE A 69 8.37 -7.17 -0.97
N PRO A 70 9.53 -6.94 -1.61
CA PRO A 70 9.58 -6.20 -2.87
C PRO A 70 8.76 -6.85 -4.00
N LEU A 71 8.74 -8.18 -4.08
CA LEU A 71 7.98 -8.93 -5.07
C LEU A 71 6.47 -8.84 -4.84
N TYR A 72 6.05 -8.85 -3.57
CA TYR A 72 4.65 -8.60 -3.18
C TYR A 72 4.22 -7.18 -3.56
N ARG A 73 5.05 -6.18 -3.27
CA ARG A 73 4.79 -4.79 -3.66
C ARG A 73 4.69 -4.60 -5.17
N ASP A 74 5.58 -5.25 -5.93
CA ASP A 74 5.52 -5.25 -7.39
C ASP A 74 4.25 -5.94 -7.92
N ALA A 75 3.81 -7.03 -7.29
CA ALA A 75 2.56 -7.71 -7.67
C ALA A 75 1.32 -6.81 -7.48
N LEU A 76 1.25 -6.08 -6.37
CA LEU A 76 0.19 -5.10 -6.11
C LEU A 76 0.18 -3.99 -7.17
N ALA A 77 1.35 -3.36 -7.40
CA ALA A 77 1.47 -2.26 -8.35
C ALA A 77 1.14 -2.68 -9.79
N THR A 78 1.66 -3.84 -10.22
CA THR A 78 1.40 -4.38 -11.55
C THR A 78 -0.10 -4.66 -11.73
N TYR A 79 -0.75 -5.30 -10.76
CA TYR A 79 -2.17 -5.60 -10.88
C TYR A 79 -3.05 -4.35 -10.82
N ALA A 80 -2.69 -3.36 -9.99
CA ALA A 80 -3.36 -2.06 -9.95
C ALA A 80 -3.29 -1.34 -11.31
N LEU A 81 -2.15 -1.41 -12.00
CA LEU A 81 -1.99 -0.85 -13.35
C LEU A 81 -2.87 -1.58 -14.36
N GLU A 82 -2.94 -2.91 -14.33
CA GLU A 82 -3.83 -3.68 -15.22
C GLU A 82 -5.31 -3.35 -14.99
N LEU A 83 -5.72 -3.14 -13.73
CA LEU A 83 -7.08 -2.70 -13.40
C LEU A 83 -7.40 -1.32 -13.98
N LYS A 84 -6.40 -0.42 -14.02
CA LYS A 84 -6.49 0.89 -14.67
C LYS A 84 -6.62 0.76 -16.18
N GLU A 85 -5.70 0.04 -16.81
CA GLU A 85 -5.64 -0.13 -18.27
C GLU A 85 -6.90 -0.81 -18.82
N GLY A 86 -7.44 -1.80 -18.08
CA GLY A 86 -8.69 -2.45 -18.42
C GLY A 86 -9.96 -1.69 -18.03
N ASN A 87 -9.83 -0.47 -17.47
CA ASN A 87 -10.93 0.36 -16.96
C ASN A 87 -11.91 -0.43 -16.08
N ARG A 88 -11.38 -1.35 -15.25
CA ARG A 88 -12.15 -2.37 -14.49
C ARG A 88 -12.76 -1.83 -13.20
N LEU A 89 -12.35 -0.63 -12.77
CA LEU A 89 -12.86 0.03 -11.58
C LEU A 89 -13.59 1.31 -11.98
N ALA A 90 -14.90 1.36 -11.75
CA ALA A 90 -15.74 2.48 -12.14
C ALA A 90 -15.76 3.65 -11.13
N SER A 91 -15.39 3.40 -9.87
CA SER A 91 -15.49 4.37 -8.77
C SER A 91 -14.37 4.18 -7.74
N PRO A 92 -13.90 5.26 -7.08
CA PRO A 92 -12.89 5.18 -6.02
C PRO A 92 -13.33 4.38 -4.79
N ASN A 93 -14.65 4.17 -4.61
CA ASN A 93 -15.22 3.39 -3.50
C ASN A 93 -15.40 1.90 -3.85
N PHE A 94 -14.67 1.39 -4.84
CA PHE A 94 -14.74 0.00 -5.25
C PHE A 94 -14.41 -0.97 -4.10
N THR A 95 -15.06 -2.13 -4.11
CA THR A 95 -14.75 -3.24 -3.23
C THR A 95 -13.71 -4.13 -3.88
N VAL A 96 -12.64 -4.44 -3.16
CA VAL A 96 -11.68 -5.45 -3.60
C VAL A 96 -12.32 -6.82 -3.42
N THR A 97 -12.39 -7.60 -4.50
CA THR A 97 -13.03 -8.92 -4.49
C THR A 97 -12.06 -10.01 -4.02
N GLN A 98 -12.59 -11.15 -3.58
CA GLN A 98 -11.75 -12.30 -3.22
C GLN A 98 -10.91 -12.80 -4.41
N GLY A 99 -11.45 -12.76 -5.63
CA GLY A 99 -10.69 -13.10 -6.85
C GLY A 99 -9.54 -12.15 -7.14
N MET A 100 -9.65 -10.86 -6.78
CA MET A 100 -8.53 -9.92 -6.87
C MET A 100 -7.42 -10.28 -5.87
N VAL A 101 -7.77 -10.70 -4.65
CA VAL A 101 -6.81 -11.18 -3.65
C VAL A 101 -6.14 -12.46 -4.13
N ASP A 102 -6.90 -13.41 -4.68
CA ASP A 102 -6.37 -14.67 -5.20
C ASP A 102 -5.37 -14.44 -6.34
N GLU A 103 -5.60 -13.43 -7.19
CA GLU A 103 -4.67 -13.04 -8.24
C GLU A 103 -3.33 -12.54 -7.68
N ILE A 104 -3.33 -11.76 -6.60
CA ILE A 104 -2.09 -11.34 -5.92
C ILE A 104 -1.36 -12.56 -5.34
N VAL A 105 -2.09 -13.46 -4.66
CA VAL A 105 -1.52 -14.69 -4.09
C VAL A 105 -0.90 -15.58 -5.17
N ARG A 106 -1.58 -15.70 -6.32
CA ARG A 106 -1.08 -16.44 -7.48
C ARG A 106 0.23 -15.84 -8.00
N ARG A 107 0.31 -14.51 -8.14
CA ARG A 107 1.51 -13.81 -8.63
C ARG A 107 2.70 -13.97 -7.70
N ILE A 108 2.51 -13.82 -6.39
CA ILE A 108 3.62 -13.95 -5.43
C ILE A 108 4.09 -15.41 -5.30
N ARG A 109 3.19 -16.39 -5.35
CA ARG A 109 3.56 -17.82 -5.41
C ARG A 109 4.32 -18.16 -6.67
N ALA A 110 3.90 -17.65 -7.83
CA ALA A 110 4.61 -17.84 -9.10
C ALA A 110 6.03 -17.24 -9.09
N LYS A 111 6.28 -16.25 -8.23
CA LYS A 111 7.60 -15.64 -8.00
C LYS A 111 8.38 -16.32 -6.87
N GLY A 112 7.94 -17.49 -6.39
CA GLY A 112 8.66 -18.33 -5.42
C GLY A 112 8.36 -18.03 -3.95
N ALA A 113 7.30 -17.28 -3.63
CA ALA A 113 6.87 -17.12 -2.24
C ALA A 113 6.16 -18.38 -1.73
N ASP A 114 6.77 -19.05 -0.74
CA ASP A 114 6.13 -20.14 0.00
C ASP A 114 5.18 -19.57 1.05
N LEU A 115 3.91 -19.49 0.69
CA LEU A 115 2.85 -18.93 1.52
C LEU A 115 1.78 -19.98 1.72
N PRO A 116 1.78 -20.70 2.86
CA PRO A 116 0.75 -21.68 3.17
C PRO A 116 -0.66 -21.08 3.14
N ASP A 117 -1.67 -21.86 2.76
CA ASP A 117 -3.06 -21.38 2.69
C ASP A 117 -3.57 -20.84 4.03
N THR A 118 -3.08 -21.40 5.16
CA THR A 118 -3.40 -20.92 6.51
C THR A 118 -2.90 -19.50 6.77
N VAL A 119 -1.70 -19.18 6.26
CA VAL A 119 -1.11 -17.83 6.35
C VAL A 119 -1.88 -16.87 5.45
N ILE A 120 -2.21 -17.30 4.23
CA ILE A 120 -3.02 -16.49 3.30
C ILE A 120 -4.39 -16.19 3.88
N ALA A 121 -5.08 -17.19 4.44
CA ALA A 121 -6.42 -17.05 5.01
C ALA A 121 -6.48 -15.94 6.07
N GLY A 122 -5.48 -15.87 6.94
CA GLY A 122 -5.39 -14.83 7.96
C GLY A 122 -4.90 -13.46 7.47
N ALA A 123 -4.41 -13.35 6.23
CA ALA A 123 -3.91 -12.11 5.65
C ALA A 123 -4.79 -11.58 4.50
N ARG A 124 -5.92 -12.23 4.18
CA ARG A 124 -6.79 -11.81 3.05
C ARG A 124 -7.28 -10.38 3.21
N THR A 125 -7.65 -9.97 4.43
CA THR A 125 -8.08 -8.59 4.72
C THR A 125 -6.95 -7.60 4.48
N LEU A 126 -5.74 -7.90 4.96
CA LEU A 126 -4.56 -7.07 4.73
C LEU A 126 -4.23 -6.93 3.23
N ILE A 127 -4.19 -8.06 2.50
CA ILE A 127 -3.92 -8.04 1.05
C ILE A 127 -4.99 -7.23 0.32
N SER A 128 -6.26 -7.39 0.72
CA SER A 128 -7.38 -6.64 0.16
C SER A 128 -7.24 -5.13 0.40
N GLN A 129 -6.87 -4.70 1.61
CA GLN A 129 -6.65 -3.29 1.94
C GLN A 129 -5.48 -2.69 1.15
N GLU A 130 -4.33 -3.37 1.16
CA GLU A 130 -3.12 -2.92 0.46
C GLU A 130 -3.35 -2.81 -1.05
N LEU A 131 -4.05 -3.77 -1.65
CA LEU A 131 -4.47 -3.70 -3.05
C LEU A 131 -5.48 -2.56 -3.28
N GLY A 132 -6.40 -2.35 -2.35
CA GLY A 132 -7.37 -1.25 -2.40
C GLY A 132 -6.70 0.12 -2.44
N TYR A 133 -5.66 0.33 -1.61
CA TYR A 133 -4.88 1.56 -1.61
C TYR A 133 -4.11 1.75 -2.91
N GLU A 134 -3.42 0.69 -3.37
CA GLU A 134 -2.63 0.75 -4.59
C GLU A 134 -3.52 1.00 -5.82
N ALA A 135 -4.61 0.25 -5.98
CA ALA A 135 -5.55 0.44 -7.08
C ALA A 135 -6.25 1.79 -7.02
N ALA A 136 -6.64 2.28 -5.83
CA ALA A 136 -7.20 3.63 -5.68
C ALA A 136 -6.23 4.70 -6.18
N ARG A 137 -4.94 4.55 -5.84
CA ARG A 137 -3.88 5.45 -6.28
C ARG A 137 -3.66 5.44 -7.79
N TYR A 138 -3.53 4.26 -8.40
CA TYR A 138 -3.23 4.16 -9.83
C TYR A 138 -4.41 4.58 -10.71
N VAL A 139 -5.63 4.22 -10.31
CA VAL A 139 -6.84 4.48 -11.10
C VAL A 139 -7.40 5.88 -10.85
N PHE A 140 -7.45 6.34 -9.60
CA PHE A 140 -8.15 7.58 -9.21
C PHE A 140 -7.23 8.64 -8.60
N GLY A 141 -5.94 8.36 -8.42
CA GLY A 141 -4.95 9.29 -7.89
C GLY A 141 -4.80 9.27 -6.36
N ARG A 142 -3.79 10.00 -5.87
CA ARG A 142 -3.43 10.12 -4.45
C ARG A 142 -4.57 10.54 -3.52
N PRO A 143 -5.44 11.51 -3.89
CA PRO A 143 -6.53 11.91 -2.99
C PRO A 143 -7.56 10.80 -2.76
N ALA A 144 -7.71 9.86 -3.69
CA ALA A 144 -8.58 8.70 -3.51
C ALA A 144 -7.95 7.67 -2.57
N GLU A 145 -6.66 7.36 -2.73
CA GLU A 145 -5.88 6.52 -1.80
C GLU A 145 -5.97 7.06 -0.37
N PHE A 146 -5.71 8.36 -0.19
CA PHE A 146 -5.68 8.99 1.12
C PHE A 146 -7.04 8.97 1.82
N ARG A 147 -8.13 9.30 1.10
CA ARG A 147 -9.50 9.20 1.64
C ARG A 147 -9.85 7.78 2.07
N ARG A 148 -9.45 6.78 1.27
CA ARG A 148 -9.69 5.37 1.59
C ARG A 148 -8.95 4.96 2.87
N ARG A 149 -7.66 5.31 3.01
CA ARG A 149 -6.87 5.02 4.21
C ARG A 149 -7.48 5.65 5.47
N ILE A 150 -7.90 6.91 5.41
CA ILE A 150 -8.54 7.57 6.55
C ILE A 150 -9.83 6.84 6.96
N ALA A 151 -10.66 6.46 5.98
CA ALA A 151 -11.90 5.74 6.25
C ALA A 151 -11.63 4.39 6.93
N ASP A 152 -10.65 3.63 6.43
CA ASP A 152 -10.28 2.33 6.98
C ASP A 152 -9.65 2.47 8.39
N ASP A 153 -8.83 3.50 8.63
CA ASP A 153 -8.28 3.80 9.96
C ASP A 153 -9.37 4.14 10.99
N GLU A 154 -10.37 4.93 10.60
CA GLU A 154 -11.51 5.21 11.47
C GLU A 154 -12.31 3.95 11.81
N GLN A 155 -12.48 3.04 10.84
CA GLN A 155 -13.12 1.75 11.07
C GLN A 155 -12.30 0.90 12.05
N VAL A 156 -10.99 0.81 11.87
CA VAL A 156 -10.09 0.07 12.78
C VAL A 156 -10.15 0.66 14.20
N LYS A 157 -10.09 1.98 14.34
CA LYS A 157 -10.20 2.66 15.66
C LYS A 157 -11.52 2.36 16.36
N ARG A 158 -12.64 2.28 15.61
CA ARG A 158 -13.96 1.93 16.18
C ARG A 158 -14.09 0.45 16.52
N ALA A 159 -13.36 -0.42 15.82
CA ALA A 159 -13.40 -1.86 16.03
C ALA A 159 -12.49 -2.35 17.16
N GLN A 160 -11.54 -1.53 17.63
CA GLN A 160 -10.75 -1.86 18.81
C GLN A 160 -11.66 -1.85 20.05
N PRO A 161 -11.77 -2.98 20.79
CA PRO A 161 -12.46 -2.96 22.07
C PRO A 161 -11.74 -1.98 22.98
N SER A 162 -12.44 -0.93 23.44
CA SER A 162 -11.93 -0.03 24.48
C SER A 162 -11.30 -0.87 25.59
N PRO A 163 -10.09 -0.54 26.08
CA PRO A 163 -9.51 -1.25 27.21
C PRO A 163 -10.54 -1.18 28.33
N THR A 164 -11.14 -2.33 28.61
CA THR A 164 -12.10 -2.49 29.70
C THR A 164 -11.35 -2.04 30.93
N THR A 165 -11.74 -0.89 31.49
CA THR A 165 -11.24 -0.46 32.78
C THR A 165 -11.71 -1.51 33.76
N VAL A 166 -10.85 -2.48 34.05
CA VAL A 166 -10.98 -3.36 35.19
C VAL A 166 -10.76 -2.44 36.39
N ARG A 167 -11.85 -1.81 36.84
CA ARG A 167 -11.89 -1.08 38.09
C ARG A 167 -11.77 -2.13 39.19
N ASN A 168 -10.54 -2.40 39.59
CA ASN A 168 -10.27 -3.27 40.72
C ASN A 168 -10.76 -2.53 41.98
N ARG A 169 -11.67 -3.21 42.69
CA ARG A 169 -12.32 -2.93 43.98
C ARG A 169 -12.02 -1.61 44.69
#